data_AF-A0A1Y6BWG9-F1
#
_entry.id   AF-A0A1Y6BWG9-F1
#
_cell.length_a   1.000
_cell.length_b   1.000
_cell.length_c   1.000
_cell.angle_alpha   90.00
_cell.angle_beta   90.00
_cell.angle_gamma   90.00
#
_symmetry.space_group_name_H-M   'P 1'
#
loop_
_entity.id
_entity.type
_entity.pdbx_description
1 polymer ?
#
loop_
_entity_poly.entity_id
_entity_poly.type
_entity_poly.pdbx_seq_one_letter_code
_entity_poly.pdbx_strand_id
1 'polypeptide(L)'
;MLNAGDSPIGLRLPTQNLPFVSIDQIDADPTPTPLAPLEELDSWDKLAKAAKKRREQSQKDSKYSYFESDPVGKVRTALCLEVRDGVLYVFLPPISLIEPFLDQICSLELVAQETSTRICIEGYPPPHDLRIDSFKITPDPGVIEVNVPPSKTWVELSQLTSHVYEQARLSRLTAEKFLIDGQRVGTGGGNHIVLGGETPADSPFLRRPDLLRSLLTFWQNHPSLSYLFSSLFIGPTSQAPRIDEARHDSLYELELAFSNMPPANETMPYWLIDRVFRNILVDMTGNTHRTEFCIDKLFTPDSETGRLGLVEMRGFEMPPHPQMSLVQALFIRACIAKFWQKPCVEKLVRWHNQLHDRFMLPYYVWSDFEDVVAQINRDGYPIQLDWFRAHFEFRFPIIGQINVQGIHIEFRVALEPWHVLGEESYQGTVSRAVDSSVQRLQVMVSGDMRPHHVLSCNRKEVPLQRCNEEGTYVAGVRYKAWRPPHGLHPTVPVHTPLVFDLVDSRCQQSLGSCTIHAAHPGGRNYDTLPVNENEAEGRRLARFQAMGQHVGEIFVEPKISRPEFPCTLDLRFS
;
A
#
# COMPACT_ATOMS: atom_id res chain seq x y z
N MET A 1 -33.87 -18.56 21.30
CA MET A 1 -34.18 -17.13 21.08
C MET A 1 -33.32 -16.65 19.93
N LEU A 2 -33.88 -15.87 19.00
CA LEU A 2 -33.11 -15.18 17.97
C LEU A 2 -32.29 -14.07 18.62
N ASN A 3 -31.03 -13.89 18.20
CA ASN A 3 -30.26 -12.72 18.61
C ASN A 3 -30.91 -11.47 17.99
N ALA A 4 -31.02 -10.39 18.77
CA ALA A 4 -31.51 -9.10 18.27
C ALA A 4 -30.45 -8.45 17.37
N GLY A 5 -30.88 -7.75 16.31
CA GLY A 5 -30.00 -7.04 15.38
C GLY A 5 -30.48 -7.10 13.93
N ASP A 6 -29.77 -6.37 13.08
CA ASP A 6 -29.96 -6.27 11.62
C ASP A 6 -29.06 -7.23 10.83
N SER A 7 -28.23 -8.02 11.51
CA SER A 7 -27.36 -9.01 10.88
C SER A 7 -28.16 -10.09 10.13
N PRO A 8 -27.55 -10.75 9.12
CA PRO A 8 -28.20 -11.85 8.41
C PRO A 8 -28.80 -12.92 9.32
N ILE A 9 -29.98 -13.44 8.96
CA ILE A 9 -30.73 -14.40 9.81
C ILE A 9 -29.92 -15.64 10.18
N GLY A 10 -29.05 -16.12 9.27
CA GLY A 10 -28.18 -17.26 9.54
C GLY A 10 -27.18 -17.05 10.69
N LEU A 11 -26.80 -15.79 10.97
CA LEU A 11 -25.95 -15.42 12.11
C LEU A 11 -26.74 -15.20 13.40
N ARG A 12 -28.06 -14.96 13.30
CA ARG A 12 -28.95 -14.73 14.44
C ARG A 12 -29.63 -16.00 14.94
N LEU A 13 -29.71 -17.04 14.09
CA LEU A 13 -30.25 -18.34 14.45
C LEU A 13 -29.28 -19.11 15.36
N PRO A 14 -29.77 -19.74 16.44
CA PRO A 14 -28.93 -20.51 17.36
C PRO A 14 -28.62 -21.91 16.78
N THR A 15 -28.06 -21.97 15.57
CA THR A 15 -27.73 -23.23 14.87
C THR A 15 -26.71 -24.09 15.64
N GLN A 16 -25.91 -23.47 16.51
CA GLN A 16 -24.99 -24.18 17.41
C GLN A 16 -25.71 -25.11 18.40
N ASN A 17 -26.98 -24.83 18.73
CA ASN A 17 -27.80 -25.64 19.63
C ASN A 17 -28.40 -26.87 18.93
N LEU A 18 -28.26 -26.99 17.61
CA LEU A 18 -28.71 -28.17 16.89
C LEU A 18 -27.77 -29.36 17.17
N PRO A 19 -28.32 -30.60 17.23
CA PRO A 19 -27.52 -31.81 17.30
C PRO A 19 -26.46 -31.82 16.19
N PHE A 20 -25.25 -32.29 16.50
CA PHE A 20 -24.15 -32.31 15.54
C PHE A 20 -23.42 -33.64 15.52
N VAL A 21 -22.86 -33.95 14.35
CA VAL A 21 -21.92 -35.05 14.12
C VAL A 21 -20.53 -34.55 14.49
N SER A 22 -19.76 -35.32 15.25
CA SER A 22 -18.37 -34.97 15.53
C SER A 22 -17.59 -34.85 14.21
N ILE A 23 -16.63 -33.93 14.12
CA ILE A 23 -15.82 -33.73 12.90
C ILE A 23 -15.22 -35.05 12.38
N ASP A 24 -14.81 -35.95 13.28
CA ASP A 24 -14.26 -37.27 12.96
C ASP A 24 -15.24 -38.24 12.28
N GLN A 25 -16.54 -37.91 12.27
CA GLN A 25 -17.63 -38.71 11.70
C GLN A 25 -18.24 -38.06 10.45
N ILE A 26 -17.77 -36.87 10.05
CA ILE A 26 -18.17 -36.22 8.80
C ILE A 26 -17.19 -36.69 7.72
N ASP A 27 -17.69 -37.32 6.67
CA ASP A 27 -16.91 -37.50 5.44
C ASP A 27 -16.57 -36.10 4.93
N ALA A 28 -15.32 -35.68 5.14
CA ALA A 28 -14.86 -34.39 4.65
C ALA A 28 -14.90 -34.42 3.12
N ASP A 29 -15.53 -33.40 2.52
CA ASP A 29 -15.37 -33.18 1.09
C ASP A 29 -13.86 -33.11 0.77
N PRO A 30 -13.40 -33.78 -0.30
CA PRO A 30 -12.00 -33.71 -0.67
C PRO A 30 -11.65 -32.25 -0.96
N THR A 31 -10.69 -31.69 -0.22
CA THR A 31 -10.20 -30.34 -0.51
C THR A 31 -9.53 -30.37 -1.89
N PRO A 32 -9.95 -29.53 -2.84
CA PRO A 32 -9.30 -29.46 -4.15
C PRO A 32 -7.83 -29.11 -3.95
N THR A 33 -6.93 -29.98 -4.40
CA THR A 33 -5.49 -29.69 -4.31
C THR A 33 -5.14 -28.62 -5.34
N PRO A 34 -4.36 -27.57 -4.99
CA PRO A 34 -4.04 -26.46 -5.90
C PRO A 34 -3.31 -26.86 -7.21
N LEU A 35 -2.84 -28.11 -7.29
CA LEU A 35 -2.11 -28.66 -8.44
C LEU A 35 -2.90 -29.73 -9.21
N ALA A 36 -4.13 -30.07 -8.77
CA ALA A 36 -4.95 -31.03 -9.49
C ALA A 36 -5.45 -30.44 -10.82
N PRO A 37 -5.57 -31.27 -11.88
CA PRO A 37 -6.25 -30.85 -13.10
C PRO A 37 -7.71 -30.54 -12.80
N LEU A 38 -8.19 -29.41 -13.33
CA LEU A 38 -9.57 -28.95 -13.13
C LEU A 38 -10.41 -29.31 -14.35
N GLU A 39 -11.55 -29.97 -14.13
CA GLU A 39 -12.54 -30.22 -15.18
C GLU A 39 -13.35 -28.95 -15.47
N GLU A 40 -13.84 -28.80 -16.71
CA GLU A 40 -14.71 -27.67 -17.06
C GLU A 40 -16.00 -27.68 -16.22
N LEU A 41 -16.41 -26.48 -15.79
CA LEU A 41 -17.68 -26.32 -15.06
C LEU A 41 -18.87 -26.57 -15.97
N ASP A 42 -19.93 -27.13 -15.39
CA ASP A 42 -21.19 -27.31 -16.08
C ASP A 42 -21.79 -25.96 -16.48
N SER A 43 -22.20 -25.85 -17.76
CA SER A 43 -22.94 -24.68 -18.25
C SER A 43 -24.24 -24.46 -17.47
N TRP A 44 -24.71 -23.21 -17.41
CA TRP A 44 -25.97 -22.86 -16.75
C TRP A 44 -27.15 -23.71 -17.25
N ASP A 45 -27.25 -23.96 -18.57
CA ASP A 45 -28.30 -24.80 -19.14
C ASP A 45 -28.27 -26.25 -18.63
N LYS A 46 -27.07 -26.80 -18.41
CA LYS A 46 -26.89 -28.15 -17.88
C LYS A 46 -27.30 -28.20 -16.41
N LEU A 47 -26.84 -27.24 -15.61
CA LEU A 47 -27.24 -27.09 -14.20
C LEU A 47 -28.77 -26.91 -14.08
N ALA A 48 -29.36 -26.06 -14.92
CA ALA A 48 -30.80 -25.77 -14.89
C ALA A 48 -31.64 -27.01 -15.26
N LYS A 49 -31.21 -27.80 -16.25
CA LYS A 49 -31.86 -29.08 -16.58
C LYS A 49 -31.75 -30.09 -15.43
N ALA A 50 -30.58 -30.19 -14.80
CA ALA A 50 -30.38 -31.06 -13.65
C ALA A 50 -31.27 -30.64 -12.47
N ALA A 51 -31.35 -29.34 -12.17
CA ALA A 51 -32.22 -28.79 -11.13
C ALA A 51 -33.71 -29.08 -11.38
N LYS A 52 -34.20 -28.88 -12.60
CA LYS A 52 -35.58 -29.23 -12.99
C LYS A 52 -35.87 -30.72 -12.83
N LYS A 53 -34.94 -31.59 -13.28
CA LYS A 53 -35.06 -33.03 -13.12
C LYS A 53 -35.12 -33.45 -11.65
N ARG A 54 -34.28 -32.87 -10.78
CA ARG A 54 -34.32 -33.10 -9.32
C ARG A 54 -35.67 -32.68 -8.71
N ARG A 55 -36.25 -31.56 -9.16
CA ARG A 55 -37.59 -31.13 -8.73
C ARG A 55 -38.70 -32.08 -9.16
N GLU A 56 -38.67 -32.57 -10.39
CA GLU A 56 -39.67 -33.53 -10.88
C GLU A 56 -39.57 -34.89 -10.15
N GLN A 57 -38.35 -35.29 -9.79
CA GLN A 57 -38.10 -36.49 -8.98
C GLN A 57 -38.58 -36.30 -7.53
N SER A 58 -38.27 -35.16 -6.90
CA SER A 58 -38.71 -34.89 -5.53
C SER A 58 -40.22 -34.73 -5.37
N GLN A 59 -40.95 -34.41 -6.45
CA GLN A 59 -42.41 -34.43 -6.46
C GLN A 59 -43.01 -35.85 -6.56
N LYS A 60 -42.23 -36.85 -7.01
CA LYS A 60 -42.66 -38.26 -7.14
C LYS A 60 -42.32 -39.10 -5.91
N ASP A 61 -41.23 -38.77 -5.21
CA ASP A 61 -40.87 -39.42 -3.94
C ASP A 61 -41.75 -38.90 -2.79
N SER A 62 -42.28 -39.80 -1.95
CA SER A 62 -43.12 -39.42 -0.82
C SER A 62 -42.35 -38.50 0.12
N LYS A 63 -42.93 -37.33 0.42
CA LYS A 63 -42.39 -36.34 1.36
C LYS A 63 -41.88 -37.05 2.63
N TYR A 64 -40.60 -36.84 2.94
CA TYR A 64 -39.96 -37.09 4.25
C TYR A 64 -39.33 -38.47 4.56
N SER A 65 -39.13 -39.40 3.62
CA SER A 65 -38.49 -40.70 3.99
C SER A 65 -37.08 -40.54 4.60
N TYR A 66 -36.36 -39.45 4.26
CA TYR A 66 -35.05 -39.13 4.86
C TYR A 66 -35.13 -38.80 6.36
N PHE A 67 -36.18 -38.08 6.77
CA PHE A 67 -36.42 -37.71 8.18
C PHE A 67 -37.00 -38.87 9.01
N GLU A 68 -37.56 -39.90 8.35
CA GLU A 68 -38.00 -41.13 9.03
C GLU A 68 -36.81 -41.98 9.51
N SER A 69 -35.66 -41.92 8.82
CA SER A 69 -34.43 -42.65 9.18
C SER A 69 -33.42 -41.86 10.01
N ASP A 70 -33.50 -40.52 10.04
CA ASP A 70 -32.66 -39.65 10.89
C ASP A 70 -33.52 -38.60 11.64
N PRO A 71 -34.21 -38.99 12.73
CA PRO A 71 -35.12 -38.11 13.48
C PRO A 71 -34.39 -37.00 14.25
N VAL A 72 -33.06 -37.06 14.36
CA VAL A 72 -32.25 -36.09 15.11
C VAL A 72 -31.74 -34.97 14.20
N GLY A 73 -31.75 -35.17 12.88
CA GLY A 73 -31.38 -34.13 11.91
C GLY A 73 -29.95 -33.66 12.17
N LYS A 74 -28.99 -34.57 12.03
CA LYS A 74 -27.57 -34.38 12.36
C LYS A 74 -26.82 -33.36 11.47
N VAL A 75 -27.53 -32.63 10.62
CA VAL A 75 -27.01 -31.69 9.63
C VAL A 75 -26.98 -30.27 10.21
N ARG A 76 -25.76 -29.70 10.33
CA ARG A 76 -25.56 -28.30 10.78
C ARG A 76 -25.65 -27.27 9.66
N THR A 77 -25.64 -27.70 8.41
CA THR A 77 -25.68 -26.84 7.22
C THR A 77 -27.13 -26.44 6.95
N ALA A 78 -27.45 -25.16 7.11
CA ALA A 78 -28.81 -24.65 6.95
C ALA A 78 -28.86 -23.51 5.94
N LEU A 79 -29.72 -23.65 4.93
CA LEU A 79 -30.16 -22.52 4.10
C LEU A 79 -31.21 -21.75 4.91
N CYS A 80 -30.95 -20.47 5.19
CA CYS A 80 -31.86 -19.66 5.99
C CYS A 80 -32.54 -18.61 5.11
N LEU A 81 -33.84 -18.41 5.31
CA LEU A 81 -34.68 -17.52 4.50
C LEU A 81 -35.34 -16.46 5.39
N GLU A 82 -35.29 -15.20 4.98
CA GLU A 82 -35.94 -14.10 5.68
C GLU A 82 -36.48 -13.09 4.68
N VAL A 83 -37.70 -12.60 4.88
CA VAL A 83 -38.23 -11.50 4.07
C VAL A 83 -37.97 -10.18 4.79
N ARG A 84 -37.22 -9.26 4.18
CA ARG A 84 -37.04 -7.87 4.67
C ARG A 84 -37.49 -6.91 3.59
N ASP A 85 -38.38 -5.98 3.94
CA ASP A 85 -38.91 -4.95 3.03
C ASP A 85 -39.39 -5.47 1.66
N GLY A 86 -40.00 -6.67 1.65
CA GLY A 86 -40.53 -7.31 0.44
C GLY A 86 -39.46 -7.97 -0.47
N VAL A 87 -38.23 -8.11 0.01
CA VAL A 87 -37.13 -8.86 -0.63
C VAL A 87 -36.85 -10.13 0.17
N LEU A 88 -36.69 -11.26 -0.51
CA LEU A 88 -36.33 -12.52 0.12
C LEU A 88 -34.80 -12.63 0.25
N TYR A 89 -34.31 -12.51 1.48
CA TYR A 89 -32.91 -12.71 1.83
C TYR A 89 -32.65 -14.21 2.02
N VAL A 90 -31.65 -14.71 1.30
CA VAL A 90 -31.24 -16.11 1.28
C VAL A 90 -29.84 -16.19 1.84
N PHE A 91 -29.71 -16.68 3.08
CA PHE A 91 -28.41 -16.91 3.71
C PHE A 91 -27.87 -18.27 3.29
N LEU A 92 -26.83 -18.26 2.46
CA LEU A 92 -26.15 -19.46 2.00
C LEU A 92 -25.27 -20.03 3.12
N PRO A 93 -25.31 -21.36 3.33
CA PRO A 93 -24.39 -22.02 4.24
C PRO A 93 -22.98 -22.15 3.63
N PRO A 94 -21.95 -22.52 4.42
CA PRO A 94 -20.63 -22.80 3.87
C PRO A 94 -20.70 -24.03 2.95
N ILE A 95 -20.17 -23.89 1.73
CA ILE A 95 -20.05 -24.97 0.74
C ILE A 95 -18.58 -25.08 0.34
N SER A 96 -18.03 -26.29 0.43
CA SER A 96 -16.60 -26.55 0.23
C SER A 96 -16.17 -26.61 -1.24
N LEU A 97 -17.10 -26.94 -2.14
CA LEU A 97 -16.85 -27.17 -3.57
C LEU A 97 -17.64 -26.19 -4.44
N ILE A 98 -17.07 -25.79 -5.59
CA ILE A 98 -17.71 -24.79 -6.45
C ILE A 98 -18.92 -25.37 -7.20
N GLU A 99 -18.90 -26.65 -7.57
CA GLU A 99 -19.98 -27.27 -8.35
C GLU A 99 -21.30 -27.29 -7.57
N PRO A 100 -21.35 -27.74 -6.29
CA PRO A 100 -22.54 -27.62 -5.48
C PRO A 100 -22.96 -26.17 -5.20
N PHE A 101 -22.00 -25.24 -5.09
CA PHE A 101 -22.30 -23.82 -4.90
C PHE A 101 -23.03 -23.25 -6.12
N LEU A 102 -22.51 -23.47 -7.34
CA LEU A 102 -23.15 -23.02 -8.58
C LEU A 102 -24.51 -23.69 -8.81
N ASP A 103 -24.64 -24.97 -8.47
CA ASP A 103 -25.90 -25.69 -8.53
C ASP A 103 -26.97 -25.09 -7.59
N GLN A 104 -26.55 -24.64 -6.39
CA GLN A 104 -27.43 -23.94 -5.46
C GLN A 104 -27.83 -22.56 -5.98
N ILE A 105 -26.89 -21.77 -6.50
CA ILE A 105 -27.19 -20.46 -7.11
C ILE A 105 -28.17 -20.62 -8.28
N CYS A 106 -27.91 -21.56 -9.20
CA CYS A 106 -28.79 -21.83 -10.33
C CYS A 106 -30.20 -22.23 -9.87
N SER A 107 -30.30 -23.06 -8.82
CA SER A 107 -31.59 -23.45 -8.25
C SER A 107 -32.36 -22.26 -7.67
N LEU A 108 -31.67 -21.33 -6.99
CA LEU A 108 -32.26 -20.10 -6.47
C LEU A 108 -32.72 -19.15 -7.59
N GLU A 109 -31.92 -18.99 -8.63
CA GLU A 109 -32.25 -18.18 -9.81
C GLU A 109 -33.51 -18.70 -10.52
N LEU A 110 -33.61 -20.02 -10.73
CA LEU A 110 -34.77 -20.63 -11.37
C LEU A 110 -36.06 -20.36 -10.59
N VAL A 111 -36.01 -20.53 -9.26
CA VAL A 111 -37.17 -20.28 -8.39
C VAL A 111 -37.52 -18.79 -8.36
N ALA A 112 -36.53 -17.90 -8.30
CA ALA A 112 -36.74 -16.46 -8.33
C ALA A 112 -37.39 -16.00 -9.65
N GLN A 113 -36.93 -16.54 -10.79
CA GLN A 113 -37.51 -16.27 -12.11
C GLN A 113 -38.95 -16.78 -12.22
N GLU A 114 -39.22 -18.04 -11.83
CA GLU A 114 -40.55 -18.65 -11.92
C GLU A 114 -41.58 -17.94 -11.03
N THR A 115 -41.17 -17.53 -9.83
CA THR A 115 -42.05 -16.87 -8.86
C THR A 115 -42.09 -15.35 -9.01
N SER A 116 -41.26 -14.77 -9.89
CA SER A 116 -41.06 -13.32 -9.99
C SER A 116 -40.68 -12.68 -8.65
N THR A 117 -39.94 -13.41 -7.80
CA THR A 117 -39.53 -12.96 -6.47
C THR A 117 -38.16 -12.32 -6.54
N ARG A 118 -38.02 -11.11 -5.96
CA ARG A 118 -36.71 -10.47 -5.77
C ARG A 118 -35.98 -11.16 -4.62
N ILE A 119 -34.77 -11.65 -4.89
CA ILE A 119 -33.92 -12.29 -3.90
C ILE A 119 -32.65 -11.46 -3.63
N CYS A 120 -32.15 -11.51 -2.40
CA CYS A 120 -30.84 -11.00 -2.00
C CYS A 120 -30.05 -12.14 -1.37
N ILE A 121 -28.81 -12.35 -1.82
CA ILE A 121 -27.98 -13.45 -1.34
C ILE A 121 -27.05 -12.91 -0.25
N GLU A 122 -27.04 -13.59 0.90
CA GLU A 122 -26.18 -13.31 2.05
C GLU A 122 -25.47 -14.60 2.48
N GLY A 123 -24.55 -14.49 3.44
CA GLY A 123 -23.90 -15.65 4.06
C GLY A 123 -22.53 -15.94 3.48
N TYR A 124 -22.22 -17.23 3.32
CA TYR A 124 -20.88 -17.66 2.94
C TYR A 124 -20.64 -17.46 1.42
N PRO A 125 -19.48 -16.93 1.01
CA PRO A 125 -19.13 -16.74 -0.40
C PRO A 125 -18.87 -18.08 -1.11
N PRO A 126 -18.76 -18.09 -2.46
CA PRO A 126 -18.25 -19.26 -3.16
C PRO A 126 -16.87 -19.67 -2.60
N PRO A 127 -16.57 -20.98 -2.58
CA PRO A 127 -15.20 -21.44 -2.30
C PRO A 127 -14.25 -20.93 -3.38
N HIS A 128 -12.97 -20.79 -3.03
CA HIS A 128 -11.94 -20.39 -3.98
C HIS A 128 -11.79 -21.45 -5.08
N ASP A 129 -11.91 -21.04 -6.34
CA ASP A 129 -11.74 -21.92 -7.51
C ASP A 129 -11.17 -21.14 -8.69
N LEU A 130 -10.21 -21.72 -9.42
CA LEU A 130 -9.51 -21.06 -10.53
C LEU A 130 -10.37 -20.94 -11.80
N ARG A 131 -11.52 -21.63 -11.88
CA ARG A 131 -12.43 -21.61 -13.04
C ARG A 131 -13.42 -20.46 -13.01
N ILE A 132 -13.48 -19.70 -11.92
CA ILE A 132 -14.36 -18.54 -11.77
C ILE A 132 -13.55 -17.29 -11.42
N ASP A 133 -13.96 -16.16 -12.00
CA ASP A 133 -13.45 -14.86 -11.59
C ASP A 133 -14.16 -14.39 -10.31
N SER A 134 -13.38 -13.81 -9.40
CA SER A 134 -13.90 -13.23 -8.16
C SER A 134 -13.63 -11.73 -8.13
N PHE A 135 -14.68 -10.98 -7.76
CA PHE A 135 -14.63 -9.55 -7.53
C PHE A 135 -15.24 -9.28 -6.16
N LYS A 136 -14.47 -8.62 -5.28
CA LYS A 136 -14.89 -8.38 -3.89
C LYS A 136 -14.71 -6.91 -3.52
N ILE A 137 -15.76 -6.33 -2.95
CA ILE A 137 -15.73 -5.01 -2.33
C ILE A 137 -15.87 -5.20 -0.82
N THR A 138 -14.88 -4.78 -0.05
CA THR A 138 -14.87 -4.87 1.42
C THR A 138 -14.85 -3.47 2.02
N PRO A 139 -15.70 -3.16 3.02
CA PRO A 139 -15.56 -1.91 3.76
C PRO A 139 -14.38 -2.00 4.73
N ASP A 140 -13.53 -0.99 4.70
CA ASP A 140 -12.42 -0.79 5.64
C ASP A 140 -12.57 0.55 6.36
N PRO A 141 -11.96 0.78 7.54
CA PRO A 141 -12.08 2.03 8.25
C PRO A 141 -11.67 3.25 7.39
N GLY A 142 -12.67 4.01 6.92
CA GLY A 142 -12.49 5.21 6.10
C GLY A 142 -12.25 5.00 4.61
N VAL A 143 -12.23 3.75 4.12
CA VAL A 143 -12.02 3.41 2.70
C VAL A 143 -12.85 2.18 2.30
N ILE A 144 -12.88 1.85 1.00
CA ILE A 144 -13.32 0.54 0.53
C ILE A 144 -12.15 -0.14 -0.16
N GLU A 145 -12.01 -1.45 0.07
CA GLU A 145 -11.05 -2.29 -0.62
C GLU A 145 -11.75 -2.97 -1.80
N VAL A 146 -11.19 -2.82 -2.99
CA VAL A 146 -11.71 -3.47 -4.21
C VAL A 146 -10.67 -4.49 -4.67
N ASN A 147 -10.98 -5.77 -4.47
CA ASN A 147 -10.20 -6.89 -4.98
C ASN A 147 -10.72 -7.23 -6.38
N VAL A 148 -9.86 -7.05 -7.37
CA VAL A 148 -10.16 -7.25 -8.79
C VAL A 148 -9.66 -8.62 -9.27
N PRO A 149 -10.30 -9.23 -10.27
CA PRO A 149 -9.82 -10.50 -10.83
C PRO A 149 -8.47 -10.33 -11.55
N PRO A 150 -7.70 -11.42 -11.73
CA PRO A 150 -6.47 -11.39 -12.50
C PRO A 150 -6.70 -10.94 -13.94
N SER A 151 -5.76 -10.18 -14.51
CA SER A 151 -5.79 -9.81 -15.93
C SER A 151 -4.72 -10.55 -16.72
N LYS A 152 -5.12 -11.24 -17.80
CA LYS A 152 -4.22 -12.04 -18.66
C LYS A 152 -3.43 -11.17 -19.64
N THR A 153 -4.02 -10.04 -20.05
CA THR A 153 -3.41 -9.14 -21.04
C THR A 153 -3.30 -7.69 -20.54
N TRP A 154 -2.44 -6.91 -21.17
CA TRP A 154 -2.32 -5.47 -20.89
C TRP A 154 -3.62 -4.71 -21.19
N VAL A 155 -4.32 -5.10 -22.27
CA VAL A 155 -5.58 -4.47 -22.67
C VAL A 155 -6.64 -4.67 -21.59
N GLU A 156 -6.77 -5.90 -21.10
CA GLU A 156 -7.69 -6.27 -20.03
C GLU A 156 -7.37 -5.52 -18.73
N LEU A 157 -6.10 -5.51 -18.30
CA LEU A 157 -5.66 -4.75 -17.12
C LEU A 157 -6.00 -3.25 -17.25
N SER A 158 -5.75 -2.67 -18.42
CA SER A 158 -6.01 -1.26 -18.69
C SER A 158 -7.51 -0.95 -18.63
N GLN A 159 -8.35 -1.82 -19.20
CA GLN A 159 -9.80 -1.68 -19.19
C GLN A 159 -10.37 -1.85 -17.78
N LEU A 160 -9.95 -2.89 -17.05
CA LEU A 160 -10.38 -3.17 -15.69
C LEU A 160 -10.03 -2.03 -14.74
N THR A 161 -8.78 -1.59 -14.73
CA THR A 161 -8.35 -0.45 -13.90
C THR A 161 -9.13 0.81 -14.25
N SER A 162 -9.26 1.16 -15.53
CA SER A 162 -10.00 2.36 -15.94
C SER A 162 -11.48 2.27 -15.54
N HIS A 163 -12.09 1.09 -15.67
CA HIS A 163 -13.48 0.85 -15.31
C HIS A 163 -13.70 1.01 -13.80
N VAL A 164 -12.82 0.44 -12.96
CA VAL A 164 -12.93 0.54 -11.49
C VAL A 164 -12.82 2.00 -11.04
N TYR A 165 -11.86 2.77 -11.57
CA TYR A 165 -11.76 4.20 -11.25
C TYR A 165 -12.99 4.99 -11.69
N GLU A 166 -13.56 4.69 -12.88
CA GLU A 166 -14.77 5.37 -13.35
C GLU A 166 -15.99 5.00 -12.51
N GLN A 167 -16.19 3.73 -12.16
CA GLN A 167 -17.30 3.31 -11.29
C GLN A 167 -17.18 3.91 -9.88
N ALA A 168 -15.96 3.98 -9.34
CA ALA A 168 -15.70 4.67 -8.08
C ALA A 168 -16.12 6.15 -8.17
N ARG A 169 -15.70 6.86 -9.22
CA ARG A 169 -16.05 8.27 -9.45
C ARG A 169 -17.57 8.48 -9.58
N LEU A 170 -18.26 7.65 -10.36
CA LEU A 170 -19.71 7.67 -10.51
C LEU A 170 -20.44 7.40 -9.19
N SER A 171 -19.82 6.60 -8.31
CA SER A 171 -20.30 6.31 -6.96
C SER A 171 -19.88 7.34 -5.90
N ARG A 172 -19.29 8.48 -6.32
CA ARG A 172 -18.79 9.57 -5.44
C ARG A 172 -17.66 9.14 -4.52
N LEU A 173 -16.89 8.13 -4.92
CA LEU A 173 -15.65 7.71 -4.28
C LEU A 173 -14.46 8.35 -5.00
N THR A 174 -13.35 8.49 -4.29
CA THR A 174 -12.10 9.07 -4.80
C THR A 174 -10.91 8.29 -4.27
N ALA A 175 -9.80 8.30 -5.01
CA ALA A 175 -8.53 7.68 -4.66
C ALA A 175 -7.61 8.59 -3.83
N GLU A 176 -7.98 9.86 -3.66
CA GLU A 176 -7.23 10.86 -2.92
C GLU A 176 -8.13 11.66 -1.96
N LYS A 177 -7.51 12.28 -0.95
CA LYS A 177 -8.15 13.21 -0.03
C LYS A 177 -7.24 14.39 0.27
N PHE A 178 -7.82 15.44 0.83
CA PHE A 178 -7.05 16.55 1.38
C PHE A 178 -6.76 16.34 2.86
N LEU A 179 -5.56 16.74 3.28
CA LEU A 179 -5.26 17.03 4.68
C LEU A 179 -5.77 18.42 5.06
N ILE A 180 -5.81 18.70 6.37
CA ILE A 180 -6.29 19.96 6.94
C ILE A 180 -5.54 21.17 6.36
N ASP A 181 -4.27 21.01 6.02
CA ASP A 181 -3.40 22.05 5.51
C ASP A 181 -3.51 22.24 3.97
N GLY A 182 -4.41 21.52 3.32
CA GLY A 182 -4.60 21.54 1.87
C GLY A 182 -3.68 20.61 1.09
N GLN A 183 -2.80 19.83 1.72
CA GLN A 183 -2.00 18.84 1.00
C GLN A 183 -2.90 17.71 0.45
N ARG A 184 -2.65 17.30 -0.80
CA ARG A 184 -3.28 16.11 -1.40
C ARG A 184 -2.50 14.86 -1.01
N VAL A 185 -3.20 13.81 -0.61
CA VAL A 185 -2.64 12.51 -0.24
C VAL A 185 -3.57 11.40 -0.71
N GLY A 186 -3.09 10.15 -0.74
CA GLY A 186 -3.97 9.01 -0.94
C GLY A 186 -5.02 8.89 0.17
N THR A 187 -6.07 8.11 -0.06
CA THR A 187 -7.12 7.89 0.95
C THR A 187 -6.61 7.27 2.25
N GLY A 188 -5.46 6.59 2.20
CA GLY A 188 -4.87 5.81 3.29
C GLY A 188 -4.94 4.30 3.02
N GLY A 189 -5.74 3.87 2.05
CA GLY A 189 -5.67 2.53 1.49
C GLY A 189 -4.47 2.38 0.54
N GLY A 190 -3.84 1.20 0.55
CA GLY A 190 -2.75 0.87 -0.37
C GLY A 190 -3.26 0.45 -1.76
N ASN A 191 -2.40 0.52 -2.77
CA ASN A 191 -2.60 -0.09 -4.08
C ASN A 191 -1.73 -1.34 -4.19
N HIS A 192 -2.20 -2.45 -3.62
CA HIS A 192 -1.42 -3.69 -3.63
C HIS A 192 -1.35 -4.27 -5.04
N ILE A 193 -0.13 -4.47 -5.54
CA ILE A 193 0.10 -5.07 -6.87
C ILE A 193 0.46 -6.52 -6.67
N VAL A 194 -0.48 -7.41 -7.02
CA VAL A 194 -0.31 -8.86 -6.89
C VAL A 194 0.18 -9.44 -8.20
N LEU A 195 1.23 -10.26 -8.12
CA LEU A 195 1.92 -10.85 -9.27
C LEU A 195 1.91 -12.36 -9.14
N GLY A 196 1.69 -13.07 -10.24
CA GLY A 196 1.70 -14.54 -10.26
C GLY A 196 1.36 -15.13 -11.63
N GLY A 197 1.07 -16.43 -11.63
CA GLY A 197 0.59 -17.17 -12.80
C GLY A 197 -0.90 -17.53 -12.65
N GLU A 198 -1.49 -18.10 -13.70
CA GLU A 198 -2.87 -18.63 -13.69
C GLU A 198 -3.02 -19.79 -12.70
N THR A 199 -1.98 -20.64 -12.61
CA THR A 199 -1.85 -21.67 -11.59
C THR A 199 -0.58 -21.43 -10.74
N PRO A 200 -0.48 -22.01 -9.53
CA PRO A 200 0.76 -21.97 -8.76
C PRO A 200 1.96 -22.51 -9.55
N ALA A 201 1.77 -23.56 -10.36
CA ALA A 201 2.83 -24.11 -11.21
C ALA A 201 3.32 -23.14 -12.30
N ASP A 202 2.44 -22.24 -12.76
CA ASP A 202 2.78 -21.20 -13.74
C ASP A 202 3.42 -19.96 -13.12
N SER A 203 3.42 -19.85 -11.78
CA SER A 203 3.99 -18.70 -11.08
C SER A 203 5.45 -18.49 -11.47
N PRO A 204 5.85 -17.29 -11.91
CA PRO A 204 7.23 -17.01 -12.25
C PRO A 204 8.15 -17.12 -11.02
N PHE A 205 7.63 -16.85 -9.82
CA PHE A 205 8.38 -16.93 -8.57
C PHE A 205 8.65 -18.37 -8.12
N LEU A 206 7.72 -19.30 -8.40
CA LEU A 206 7.91 -20.71 -8.09
C LEU A 206 8.74 -21.44 -9.15
N ARG A 207 8.62 -21.02 -10.41
CA ARG A 207 9.44 -21.56 -11.52
C ARG A 207 10.89 -21.08 -11.47
N ARG A 208 11.11 -19.83 -11.07
CA ARG A 208 12.43 -19.17 -10.99
C ARG A 208 12.56 -18.40 -9.67
N PRO A 209 12.97 -19.06 -8.59
CA PRO A 209 13.12 -18.44 -7.26
C PRO A 209 14.05 -17.23 -7.25
N ASP A 210 15.05 -17.21 -8.14
CA ASP A 210 15.99 -16.11 -8.32
C ASP A 210 15.33 -14.81 -8.82
N LEU A 211 14.11 -14.88 -9.35
CA LEU A 211 13.32 -13.69 -9.68
C LEU A 211 12.93 -12.90 -8.44
N LEU A 212 12.46 -13.56 -7.37
CA LEU A 212 12.10 -12.88 -6.13
C LEU A 212 13.35 -12.27 -5.48
N ARG A 213 14.46 -13.03 -5.44
CA ARG A 213 15.77 -12.48 -5.06
C ARG A 213 16.11 -11.23 -5.88
N SER A 214 15.92 -11.28 -7.19
CA SER A 214 16.27 -10.16 -8.07
C SER A 214 15.48 -8.89 -7.76
N LEU A 215 14.18 -9.05 -7.53
CA LEU A 215 13.30 -7.94 -7.12
C LEU A 215 13.71 -7.38 -5.77
N LEU A 216 13.94 -8.24 -4.77
CA LEU A 216 14.36 -7.83 -3.43
C LEU A 216 15.68 -7.07 -3.48
N THR A 217 16.69 -7.58 -4.19
CA THR A 217 17.98 -6.89 -4.36
C THR A 217 17.81 -5.55 -5.06
N PHE A 218 17.04 -5.50 -6.15
CA PHE A 218 16.88 -4.27 -6.91
C PHE A 218 16.13 -3.19 -6.12
N TRP A 219 15.03 -3.56 -5.45
CA TRP A 219 14.30 -2.65 -4.58
C TRP A 219 15.17 -2.17 -3.41
N GLN A 220 15.92 -3.07 -2.76
CA GLN A 220 16.81 -2.71 -1.64
C GLN A 220 17.94 -1.77 -2.09
N ASN A 221 18.50 -2.00 -3.28
CA ASN A 221 19.54 -1.17 -3.85
C ASN A 221 19.05 0.19 -4.37
N HIS A 222 17.74 0.37 -4.58
CA HIS A 222 17.17 1.63 -5.06
C HIS A 222 16.05 2.12 -4.14
N PRO A 223 16.38 2.90 -3.09
CA PRO A 223 15.39 3.42 -2.14
C PRO A 223 14.25 4.23 -2.78
N SER A 224 14.48 4.83 -3.95
CA SER A 224 13.43 5.52 -4.70
C SER A 224 12.22 4.64 -4.98
N LEU A 225 12.42 3.33 -5.19
CA LEU A 225 11.35 2.39 -5.51
C LEU A 225 10.38 2.14 -4.36
N SER A 226 10.79 2.38 -3.11
CA SER A 226 9.84 2.40 -1.99
C SER A 226 9.28 3.79 -1.77
N TYR A 227 10.11 4.83 -1.83
CA TYR A 227 9.74 6.14 -1.32
C TYR A 227 8.99 7.02 -2.31
N LEU A 228 9.22 6.87 -3.62
CA LEU A 228 8.51 7.65 -4.63
C LEU A 228 7.01 7.31 -4.66
N PHE A 229 6.67 6.04 -4.36
CA PHE A 229 5.32 5.52 -4.46
C PHE A 229 4.65 5.24 -3.11
N SER A 230 5.36 5.42 -1.99
CA SER A 230 4.82 5.14 -0.65
C SER A 230 3.72 6.12 -0.26
N SER A 231 2.97 5.79 0.79
CA SER A 231 2.15 6.76 1.52
C SER A 231 3.04 7.72 2.34
N LEU A 232 2.43 8.67 3.05
CA LEU A 232 3.16 9.50 4.03
C LEU A 232 3.64 8.70 5.26
N PHE A 233 2.96 7.60 5.60
CA PHE A 233 3.36 6.75 6.72
C PHE A 233 4.41 5.75 6.27
N ILE A 234 5.68 6.17 6.35
CA ILE A 234 6.87 5.35 6.09
C ILE A 234 7.67 5.09 7.37
N GLY A 235 8.67 4.22 7.29
CA GLY A 235 9.53 3.87 8.41
C GLY A 235 9.26 2.47 8.95
N PRO A 236 10.01 2.05 9.99
CA PRO A 236 10.05 0.67 10.47
C PRO A 236 8.72 0.16 11.04
N THR A 237 7.81 1.06 11.41
CA THR A 237 6.50 0.75 11.96
C THR A 237 5.36 0.94 10.97
N SER A 238 5.67 1.25 9.70
CA SER A 238 4.67 1.46 8.64
C SER A 238 3.94 0.17 8.25
N GLN A 239 2.99 0.26 7.30
CA GLN A 239 2.25 -0.91 6.81
C GLN A 239 3.09 -1.82 5.90
N ALA A 240 4.12 -1.27 5.27
CA ALA A 240 4.98 -1.96 4.32
C ALA A 240 6.43 -1.45 4.45
N PRO A 241 7.08 -1.66 5.61
CA PRO A 241 8.45 -1.20 5.84
C PRO A 241 9.43 -1.85 4.87
N ARG A 242 10.48 -1.11 4.51
CA ARG A 242 11.64 -1.69 3.83
C ARG A 242 12.36 -2.66 4.76
N ILE A 243 12.93 -3.71 4.19
CA ILE A 243 13.62 -4.78 4.92
C ILE A 243 14.76 -4.27 5.82
N ASP A 244 15.39 -3.16 5.45
CA ASP A 244 16.55 -2.56 6.13
C ASP A 244 16.25 -1.33 6.99
N GLU A 245 14.98 -1.00 7.24
CA GLU A 245 14.60 0.11 8.13
C GLU A 245 14.51 -0.27 9.60
N ALA A 246 14.23 -1.53 9.90
CA ALA A 246 13.88 -1.97 11.25
C ALA A 246 14.99 -2.76 11.94
N ARG A 247 15.41 -3.86 11.33
CA ARG A 247 16.34 -4.83 11.90
C ARG A 247 17.71 -4.70 11.24
N HIS A 248 18.75 -4.47 12.05
CA HIS A 248 20.11 -4.24 11.56
C HIS A 248 20.75 -5.47 10.90
N ASP A 249 20.32 -6.67 11.26
CA ASP A 249 20.82 -7.95 10.76
C ASP A 249 20.05 -8.50 9.56
N SER A 250 18.89 -7.92 9.20
CA SER A 250 18.02 -8.43 8.12
C SER A 250 18.75 -8.62 6.80
N LEU A 251 19.61 -7.67 6.41
CA LEU A 251 20.36 -7.77 5.15
C LEU A 251 21.42 -8.88 5.18
N TYR A 252 22.03 -9.14 6.33
CA TYR A 252 22.98 -10.23 6.49
C TYR A 252 22.27 -11.58 6.37
N GLU A 253 21.14 -11.75 7.07
CA GLU A 253 20.33 -12.98 6.98
C GLU A 253 19.75 -13.18 5.57
N LEU A 254 19.36 -12.09 4.88
CA LEU A 254 18.89 -12.17 3.49
C LEU A 254 20.01 -12.59 2.53
N GLU A 255 21.23 -12.09 2.70
CA GLU A 255 22.39 -12.53 1.91
C GLU A 255 22.71 -14.01 2.15
N LEU A 256 22.60 -14.48 3.40
CA LEU A 256 22.75 -15.89 3.74
C LEU A 256 21.66 -16.72 3.05
N ALA A 257 20.41 -16.29 3.09
CA ALA A 257 19.32 -16.92 2.36
C ALA A 257 19.63 -17.00 0.85
N PHE A 258 20.05 -15.90 0.22
CA PHE A 258 20.43 -15.87 -1.20
C PHE A 258 21.56 -16.83 -1.55
N SER A 259 22.53 -17.01 -0.66
CA SER A 259 23.67 -17.92 -0.87
C SER A 259 23.31 -19.41 -0.78
N ASN A 260 22.23 -19.74 -0.05
CA ASN A 260 21.74 -21.10 0.13
C ASN A 260 20.63 -21.48 -0.87
N MET A 261 20.26 -20.57 -1.77
CA MET A 261 19.33 -20.88 -2.85
C MET A 261 20.03 -21.71 -3.93
N PRO A 262 19.35 -22.72 -4.51
CA PRO A 262 19.91 -23.46 -5.64
C PRO A 262 20.14 -22.53 -6.83
N PRO A 263 21.10 -22.85 -7.71
CA PRO A 263 21.27 -22.17 -8.99
C PRO A 263 19.96 -22.13 -9.80
N ALA A 264 19.80 -21.12 -10.66
CA ALA A 264 18.56 -20.86 -11.42
C ALA A 264 18.09 -22.03 -12.33
N ASN A 265 18.97 -22.99 -12.62
CA ASN A 265 18.70 -24.17 -13.44
C ASN A 265 18.33 -25.43 -12.62
N GLU A 266 18.33 -25.36 -11.30
CA GLU A 266 17.97 -26.46 -10.42
C GLU A 266 16.57 -26.27 -9.82
N THR A 267 15.82 -27.38 -9.69
CA THR A 267 14.45 -27.36 -9.16
C THR A 267 14.45 -27.34 -7.65
N MET A 268 13.68 -26.41 -7.07
CA MET A 268 13.45 -26.32 -5.63
C MET A 268 11.99 -26.67 -5.31
N PRO A 269 11.71 -27.46 -4.25
CA PRO A 269 10.32 -27.66 -3.81
C PRO A 269 9.64 -26.33 -3.47
N TYR A 270 8.39 -26.14 -3.91
CA TYR A 270 7.69 -24.85 -3.78
C TYR A 270 7.59 -24.34 -2.33
N TRP A 271 7.32 -25.23 -1.38
CA TRP A 271 7.27 -24.89 0.05
C TRP A 271 8.63 -24.41 0.59
N LEU A 272 9.74 -24.88 0.00
CA LEU A 272 11.07 -24.49 0.45
C LEU A 272 11.43 -23.09 -0.08
N ILE A 273 10.98 -22.72 -1.29
CA ILE A 273 11.10 -21.37 -1.85
C ILE A 273 10.48 -20.36 -0.87
N ASP A 274 9.27 -20.64 -0.39
CA ASP A 274 8.57 -19.81 0.59
C ASP A 274 9.33 -19.74 1.93
N ARG A 275 9.71 -20.90 2.48
CA ARG A 275 10.37 -21.01 3.80
C ARG A 275 11.72 -20.30 3.88
N VAL A 276 12.46 -20.20 2.78
CA VAL A 276 13.73 -19.45 2.73
C VAL A 276 13.51 -17.95 3.03
N PHE A 277 12.38 -17.38 2.64
CA PHE A 277 12.12 -15.95 2.77
C PHE A 277 11.15 -15.59 3.91
N ARG A 278 10.22 -16.48 4.27
CA ARG A 278 9.08 -16.17 5.15
C ARG A 278 9.45 -15.53 6.48
N ASN A 279 10.51 -15.98 7.14
CA ASN A 279 10.91 -15.45 8.45
C ASN A 279 11.87 -14.25 8.36
N ILE A 280 12.29 -13.89 7.15
CA ILE A 280 13.12 -12.71 6.85
C ILE A 280 12.23 -11.56 6.39
N LEU A 281 11.24 -11.86 5.54
CA LEU A 281 10.23 -10.92 5.05
C LEU A 281 9.10 -10.78 6.09
N VAL A 282 9.43 -10.18 7.24
CA VAL A 282 8.49 -9.85 8.31
C VAL A 282 8.72 -8.43 8.84
N ASP A 283 7.68 -7.83 9.42
CA ASP A 283 7.84 -6.60 10.21
C ASP A 283 8.51 -6.85 11.57
N MET A 284 8.68 -5.79 12.36
CA MET A 284 9.26 -5.87 13.72
C MET A 284 8.48 -6.76 14.70
N THR A 285 7.23 -7.09 14.40
CA THR A 285 6.37 -7.96 15.22
C THR A 285 6.34 -9.40 14.71
N GLY A 286 7.05 -9.71 13.62
CA GLY A 286 7.01 -11.01 12.96
C GLY A 286 5.85 -11.20 12.01
N ASN A 287 5.16 -10.12 11.61
CA ASN A 287 4.01 -10.19 10.71
C ASN A 287 4.46 -10.20 9.24
N THR A 288 4.17 -11.29 8.53
CA THR A 288 4.49 -11.52 7.11
C THR A 288 3.61 -10.70 6.15
N HIS A 289 2.45 -10.25 6.61
CA HIS A 289 1.51 -9.42 5.85
C HIS A 289 1.93 -7.94 5.84
N ARG A 290 2.81 -7.52 6.76
CA ARG A 290 3.26 -6.13 6.90
C ARG A 290 4.67 -5.94 6.36
N THR A 291 4.85 -6.23 5.08
CA THR A 291 6.14 -6.08 4.39
C THR A 291 5.95 -5.48 3.01
N GLU A 292 7.00 -4.86 2.48
CA GLU A 292 6.99 -4.34 1.12
C GLU A 292 6.72 -5.44 0.08
N PHE A 293 7.34 -6.62 0.25
CA PHE A 293 7.11 -7.83 -0.53
C PHE A 293 6.46 -8.89 0.36
N CYS A 294 5.14 -9.00 0.30
CA CYS A 294 4.39 -9.98 1.04
C CYS A 294 4.31 -11.31 0.26
N ILE A 295 4.68 -12.40 0.94
CA ILE A 295 4.69 -13.76 0.37
C ILE A 295 3.65 -14.68 1.01
N ASP A 296 2.65 -14.14 1.71
CA ASP A 296 1.61 -14.95 2.36
C ASP A 296 0.82 -15.82 1.38
N LYS A 297 0.73 -15.35 0.14
CA LYS A 297 0.04 -16.01 -0.97
C LYS A 297 1.01 -16.77 -1.89
N LEU A 298 2.29 -16.88 -1.54
CA LEU A 298 3.30 -17.56 -2.38
C LEU A 298 3.17 -19.08 -2.28
N PHE A 299 3.61 -19.68 -1.17
CA PHE A 299 3.44 -21.11 -0.96
C PHE A 299 3.49 -21.47 0.53
N THR A 300 2.58 -20.88 1.32
CA THR A 300 2.57 -21.13 2.77
C THR A 300 2.30 -22.62 3.07
N PRO A 301 3.04 -23.23 4.01
CA PRO A 301 2.74 -24.59 4.45
C PRO A 301 1.52 -24.64 5.37
N ASP A 302 1.13 -23.53 5.99
CA ASP A 302 0.14 -23.47 7.08
C ASP A 302 -1.31 -23.60 6.56
N SER A 303 -1.56 -23.29 5.29
CA SER A 303 -2.88 -23.43 4.66
C SER A 303 -2.74 -23.74 3.17
N GLU A 304 -3.63 -24.58 2.64
CA GLU A 304 -3.74 -24.83 1.20
C GLU A 304 -4.19 -23.58 0.43
N THR A 305 -5.01 -22.72 1.05
CA THR A 305 -5.50 -21.47 0.45
C THR A 305 -4.41 -20.42 0.25
N GLY A 306 -3.25 -20.56 0.90
CA GLY A 306 -2.10 -19.65 0.71
C GLY A 306 -1.05 -20.20 -0.25
N ARG A 307 -1.34 -21.31 -0.96
CA ARG A 307 -0.46 -21.90 -1.97
C ARG A 307 -0.83 -21.46 -3.38
N LEU A 308 -0.87 -20.15 -3.59
CA LEU A 308 -1.37 -19.53 -4.82
C LEU A 308 -0.26 -19.15 -5.81
N GLY A 309 1.01 -19.20 -5.39
CA GLY A 309 2.15 -18.78 -6.21
C GLY A 309 2.20 -17.26 -6.42
N LEU A 310 1.59 -16.47 -5.54
CA LEU A 310 1.47 -15.02 -5.68
C LEU A 310 2.46 -14.28 -4.77
N VAL A 311 3.03 -13.20 -5.29
CA VAL A 311 3.78 -12.21 -4.50
C VAL A 311 3.00 -10.90 -4.56
N GLU A 312 2.76 -10.30 -3.40
CA GLU A 312 2.01 -9.04 -3.27
C GLU A 312 2.96 -7.90 -2.89
N MET A 313 3.05 -6.89 -3.74
CA MET A 313 3.81 -5.68 -3.47
C MET A 313 2.92 -4.64 -2.79
N ARG A 314 3.28 -4.23 -1.57
CA ARG A 314 2.42 -3.42 -0.70
C ARG A 314 2.91 -1.98 -0.47
N GLY A 315 4.11 -1.66 -0.94
CA GLY A 315 4.74 -0.34 -0.78
C GLY A 315 4.12 0.80 -1.61
N PHE A 316 2.96 0.61 -2.23
CA PHE A 316 2.34 1.58 -3.13
C PHE A 316 1.11 2.23 -2.49
N GLU A 317 1.10 3.56 -2.40
CA GLU A 317 -0.11 4.32 -2.13
C GLU A 317 -1.04 4.32 -3.35
N MET A 318 -2.34 4.42 -3.09
CA MET A 318 -3.35 4.54 -4.15
C MET A 318 -3.12 5.78 -5.01
N PRO A 319 -2.83 5.63 -6.32
CA PRO A 319 -2.64 6.78 -7.21
C PRO A 319 -3.96 7.52 -7.46
N PRO A 320 -3.94 8.85 -7.63
CA PRO A 320 -5.16 9.63 -7.87
C PRO A 320 -5.77 9.41 -9.26
N HIS A 321 -5.04 8.79 -10.19
CA HIS A 321 -5.46 8.64 -11.58
C HIS A 321 -5.15 7.22 -12.13
N PRO A 322 -6.03 6.61 -12.94
CA PRO A 322 -5.81 5.25 -13.46
C PRO A 322 -4.54 5.12 -14.30
N GLN A 323 -4.16 6.16 -15.07
CA GLN A 323 -2.91 6.13 -15.85
C GLN A 323 -1.68 6.06 -14.95
N MET A 324 -1.68 6.71 -13.78
CA MET A 324 -0.58 6.63 -12.83
C MET A 324 -0.44 5.21 -12.26
N SER A 325 -1.58 4.56 -11.98
CA SER A 325 -1.62 3.16 -11.54
C SER A 325 -1.14 2.21 -12.65
N LEU A 326 -1.56 2.42 -13.89
CA LEU A 326 -1.10 1.63 -15.03
C LEU A 326 0.40 1.81 -15.30
N VAL A 327 0.95 3.01 -15.17
CA VAL A 327 2.40 3.24 -15.31
C VAL A 327 3.20 2.46 -14.25
N GLN A 328 2.72 2.39 -12.99
CA GLN A 328 3.34 1.55 -11.96
C GLN A 328 3.31 0.07 -12.35
N ALA A 329 2.15 -0.42 -12.80
CA ALA A 329 2.01 -1.81 -13.25
C ALA A 329 2.92 -2.12 -14.47
N LEU A 330 3.02 -1.20 -15.43
CA LEU A 330 3.90 -1.33 -16.60
C LEU A 330 5.37 -1.42 -16.19
N PHE A 331 5.79 -0.55 -15.27
CA PHE A 331 7.15 -0.54 -14.74
C PHE A 331 7.52 -1.86 -14.06
N ILE A 332 6.65 -2.34 -13.16
CA ILE A 332 6.85 -3.62 -12.47
C ILE A 332 6.91 -4.78 -13.46
N ARG A 333 6.04 -4.79 -14.49
CA ARG A 333 6.09 -5.79 -15.56
C ARG A 333 7.41 -5.75 -16.33
N ALA A 334 7.94 -4.55 -16.61
CA ALA A 334 9.26 -4.41 -17.24
C ALA A 334 10.38 -4.95 -16.34
N CYS A 335 10.34 -4.68 -15.03
CA CYS A 335 11.27 -5.26 -14.06
C CYS A 335 11.21 -6.80 -14.07
N ILE A 336 10.01 -7.38 -14.02
CA ILE A 336 9.83 -8.84 -14.06
C ILE A 336 10.40 -9.42 -15.35
N ALA A 337 10.06 -8.84 -16.50
CA ALA A 337 10.56 -9.30 -17.79
C ALA A 337 12.09 -9.21 -17.89
N LYS A 338 12.67 -8.10 -17.42
CA LYS A 338 14.13 -7.92 -17.32
C LYS A 338 14.76 -9.00 -16.46
N PHE A 339 14.30 -9.17 -15.22
CA PHE A 339 14.92 -10.10 -14.28
C PHE A 339 14.70 -11.57 -14.64
N TRP A 340 13.63 -11.87 -15.37
CA TRP A 340 13.42 -13.19 -15.96
C TRP A 340 14.52 -13.55 -16.96
N GLN A 341 14.90 -12.59 -17.82
CA GLN A 341 15.95 -12.78 -18.83
C GLN A 341 17.36 -12.67 -18.21
N LYS A 342 17.55 -11.71 -17.31
CA LYS A 342 18.83 -11.34 -16.72
C LYS A 342 18.65 -11.08 -15.22
N PRO A 343 18.88 -12.09 -14.37
CA PRO A 343 18.76 -11.96 -12.92
C PRO A 343 19.66 -10.86 -12.35
N CYS A 344 19.20 -10.22 -11.27
CA CYS A 344 19.97 -9.25 -10.48
C CYS A 344 20.95 -10.04 -9.59
N VAL A 345 22.24 -9.80 -9.77
CA VAL A 345 23.33 -10.50 -9.04
C VAL A 345 24.18 -9.53 -8.20
N GLU A 346 23.77 -8.27 -8.17
CA GLU A 346 24.35 -7.21 -7.38
C GLU A 346 24.28 -7.53 -5.88
N LYS A 347 25.21 -6.96 -5.11
CA LYS A 347 25.21 -7.07 -3.65
C LYS A 347 24.21 -6.07 -3.05
N LEU A 348 23.67 -6.40 -1.89
CA LEU A 348 22.83 -5.50 -1.12
C LEU A 348 23.66 -4.31 -0.59
N VAL A 349 23.11 -3.11 -0.67
CA VAL A 349 23.80 -1.88 -0.25
C VAL A 349 23.51 -1.59 1.22
N ARG A 350 24.55 -1.33 2.02
CA ARG A 350 24.38 -0.92 3.41
C ARG A 350 24.16 0.58 3.51
N TRP A 351 22.91 1.01 3.32
CA TRP A 351 22.54 2.43 3.33
C TRP A 351 22.74 3.11 4.68
N HIS A 352 22.48 2.40 5.78
CA HIS A 352 22.54 2.95 7.14
C HIS A 352 21.76 4.29 7.22
N ASN A 353 22.35 5.30 7.86
CA ASN A 353 21.71 6.60 8.05
C ASN A 353 21.45 7.36 6.74
N GLN A 354 22.10 7.00 5.62
CA GLN A 354 21.82 7.64 4.33
C GLN A 354 20.37 7.46 3.90
N LEU A 355 19.72 6.37 4.31
CA LEU A 355 18.31 6.11 4.03
C LEU A 355 17.42 7.23 4.60
N HIS A 356 17.65 7.60 5.87
CA HIS A 356 16.87 8.61 6.58
C HIS A 356 17.43 10.04 6.48
N ASP A 357 18.57 10.22 5.80
CA ASP A 357 19.15 11.53 5.48
C ASP A 357 18.91 11.92 4.02
N ARG A 358 19.50 11.18 3.08
CA ARG A 358 19.44 11.48 1.63
C ARG A 358 18.10 11.11 1.02
N PHE A 359 17.68 9.86 1.18
CA PHE A 359 16.49 9.34 0.48
C PHE A 359 15.16 9.81 1.06
N MET A 360 15.21 10.66 2.08
CA MET A 360 14.07 11.45 2.52
C MET A 360 13.85 12.71 1.66
N LEU A 361 14.86 13.11 0.88
CA LEU A 361 14.84 14.33 0.08
C LEU A 361 14.47 14.03 -1.39
N PRO A 362 13.53 14.80 -1.99
CA PRO A 362 13.08 14.62 -3.37
C PRO A 362 14.21 14.46 -4.40
N TYR A 363 15.29 15.23 -4.30
CA TYR A 363 16.40 15.20 -5.25
C TYR A 363 17.05 13.82 -5.32
N TYR A 364 17.38 13.23 -4.16
CA TYR A 364 18.05 11.93 -4.12
C TYR A 364 17.10 10.79 -4.51
N VAL A 365 15.81 10.90 -4.17
CA VAL A 365 14.79 9.95 -4.64
C VAL A 365 14.66 10.02 -6.16
N TRP A 366 14.61 11.22 -6.74
CA TRP A 366 14.49 11.37 -8.19
C TRP A 366 15.76 10.91 -8.91
N SER A 367 16.94 11.33 -8.45
CA SER A 367 18.23 10.93 -9.04
C SER A 367 18.44 9.40 -9.01
N ASP A 368 18.08 8.72 -7.92
CA ASP A 368 18.13 7.25 -7.86
C ASP A 368 17.11 6.61 -8.81
N PHE A 369 15.93 7.21 -8.96
CA PHE A 369 14.94 6.73 -9.91
C PHE A 369 15.35 6.94 -11.38
N GLU A 370 16.11 8.00 -11.68
CA GLU A 370 16.74 8.20 -12.99
C GLU A 370 17.71 7.05 -13.32
N ASP A 371 18.53 6.64 -12.36
CA ASP A 371 19.44 5.49 -12.50
C ASP A 371 18.66 4.19 -12.71
N VAL A 372 17.56 3.98 -11.98
CA VAL A 372 16.64 2.86 -12.17
C VAL A 372 16.12 2.81 -13.60
N VAL A 373 15.54 3.91 -14.10
CA VAL A 373 14.98 3.99 -15.46
C VAL A 373 16.07 3.79 -16.51
N ALA A 374 17.25 4.39 -16.31
CA ALA A 374 18.40 4.20 -17.19
C ALA A 374 18.88 2.73 -17.21
N GLN A 375 18.87 2.03 -16.08
CA GLN A 375 19.22 0.61 -16.02
C GLN A 375 18.19 -0.26 -16.73
N ILE A 376 16.89 -0.02 -16.55
CA ILE A 376 15.82 -0.73 -17.26
C ILE A 376 15.92 -0.51 -18.79
N ASN A 377 16.16 0.74 -19.21
CA ASN A 377 16.31 1.11 -20.62
C ASN A 377 17.52 0.45 -21.29
N ARG A 378 18.66 0.35 -20.58
CA ARG A 378 19.87 -0.31 -21.09
C ARG A 378 19.64 -1.78 -21.44
N ASP A 379 18.73 -2.44 -20.74
CA ASP A 379 18.36 -3.85 -20.98
C ASP A 379 17.19 -3.99 -21.97
N GLY A 380 16.82 -2.93 -22.71
CA GLY A 380 15.92 -3.00 -23.86
C GLY A 380 14.43 -2.70 -23.57
N TYR A 381 14.11 -2.18 -22.39
CA TYR A 381 12.73 -1.85 -22.00
C TYR A 381 12.55 -0.32 -21.97
N PRO A 382 11.95 0.32 -23.01
CA PRO A 382 11.97 1.77 -23.22
C PRO A 382 10.97 2.52 -22.31
N ILE A 383 11.23 2.52 -21.01
CA ILE A 383 10.49 3.30 -20.02
C ILE A 383 10.95 4.76 -20.08
N GLN A 384 10.00 5.69 -20.20
CA GLN A 384 10.31 7.11 -20.16
C GLN A 384 10.19 7.63 -18.73
N LEU A 385 11.23 8.33 -18.26
CA LEU A 385 11.26 8.94 -16.94
C LEU A 385 10.08 9.91 -16.72
N ASP A 386 9.71 10.66 -17.77
CA ASP A 386 8.67 11.68 -17.66
C ASP A 386 7.27 11.11 -17.37
N TRP A 387 7.04 9.81 -17.59
CA TRP A 387 5.79 9.16 -17.19
C TRP A 387 5.55 9.18 -15.68
N PHE A 388 6.60 9.39 -14.87
CA PHE A 388 6.55 9.40 -13.41
C PHE A 388 6.56 10.80 -12.79
N ARG A 389 6.58 11.87 -13.61
CA ARG A 389 6.54 13.25 -13.12
C ARG A 389 5.30 13.52 -12.26
N ALA A 390 4.15 12.97 -12.64
CA ALA A 390 2.93 13.07 -11.85
C ALA A 390 3.07 12.42 -10.47
N HIS A 391 3.75 11.27 -10.36
CA HIS A 391 4.03 10.62 -9.07
C HIS A 391 4.96 11.48 -8.22
N PHE A 392 6.01 12.05 -8.83
CA PHE A 392 6.95 12.93 -8.16
C PHE A 392 6.27 14.19 -7.61
N GLU A 393 5.47 14.89 -8.42
CA GLU A 393 4.76 16.10 -8.00
C GLU A 393 3.68 15.80 -6.94
N PHE A 394 3.03 14.64 -7.04
CA PHE A 394 2.07 14.19 -6.02
C PHE A 394 2.77 13.87 -4.69
N ARG A 395 3.96 13.28 -4.71
CA ARG A 395 4.74 12.91 -3.52
C ARG A 395 5.46 14.10 -2.88
N PHE A 396 6.01 14.97 -3.70
CA PHE A 396 6.92 16.05 -3.29
C PHE A 396 6.44 17.41 -3.79
N PRO A 397 5.22 17.85 -3.43
CA PRO A 397 4.67 19.10 -3.93
C PRO A 397 5.55 20.31 -3.56
N ILE A 398 5.59 21.31 -4.44
CA ILE A 398 6.25 22.58 -4.20
C ILE A 398 5.55 23.34 -3.08
N ILE A 399 6.33 23.82 -2.11
CA ILE A 399 5.90 24.73 -1.04
C ILE A 399 5.95 26.18 -1.55
N GLY A 400 7.05 26.53 -2.23
CA GLY A 400 7.27 27.86 -2.77
C GLY A 400 8.67 28.03 -3.36
N GLN A 401 8.91 29.19 -3.96
CA GLN A 401 10.18 29.52 -4.61
C GLN A 401 10.48 31.01 -4.54
N ILE A 402 11.76 31.37 -4.49
CA ILE A 402 12.25 32.75 -4.60
C ILE A 402 13.42 32.84 -5.57
N ASN A 403 13.62 34.03 -6.14
CA ASN A 403 14.78 34.35 -6.97
C ASN A 403 15.49 35.57 -6.38
N VAL A 404 16.77 35.42 -6.04
CA VAL A 404 17.57 36.47 -5.42
C VAL A 404 18.90 36.58 -6.17
N GLN A 405 19.12 37.71 -6.85
CA GLN A 405 20.38 38.00 -7.56
C GLN A 405 20.87 36.88 -8.51
N GLY A 406 19.94 36.21 -9.22
CA GLY A 406 20.29 35.11 -10.13
C GLY A 406 20.48 33.75 -9.45
N ILE A 407 20.21 33.66 -8.15
CA ILE A 407 20.11 32.40 -7.40
C ILE A 407 18.63 32.06 -7.24
N HIS A 408 18.27 30.90 -7.75
CA HIS A 408 16.93 30.32 -7.63
C HIS A 408 16.89 29.38 -6.42
N ILE A 409 15.89 29.54 -5.55
CA ILE A 409 15.70 28.72 -4.36
C ILE A 409 14.28 28.15 -4.39
N GLU A 410 14.18 26.83 -4.49
CA GLU A 410 12.92 26.07 -4.49
C GLU A 410 12.79 25.27 -3.20
N PHE A 411 11.58 25.29 -2.62
CA PHE A 411 11.23 24.51 -1.44
C PHE A 411 10.17 23.48 -1.78
N ARG A 412 10.44 22.22 -1.44
CA ARG A 412 9.49 21.10 -1.62
C ARG A 412 9.25 20.39 -0.30
N VAL A 413 8.06 19.82 -0.16
CA VAL A 413 7.80 18.85 0.91
C VAL A 413 8.75 17.67 0.72
N ALA A 414 9.34 17.20 1.82
CA ALA A 414 10.21 16.04 1.85
C ALA A 414 9.60 14.97 2.77
N LEU A 415 10.12 13.74 2.67
CA LEU A 415 9.64 12.63 3.48
C LEU A 415 10.15 12.74 4.90
N GLU A 416 9.34 12.28 5.84
CA GLU A 416 9.72 12.15 7.24
C GLU A 416 9.06 10.89 7.80
N PRO A 417 9.84 9.91 8.30
CA PRO A 417 9.27 8.71 8.90
C PRO A 417 8.44 9.06 10.12
N TRP A 418 7.25 8.48 10.23
CA TRP A 418 6.43 8.61 11.42
C TRP A 418 6.55 7.35 12.25
N HIS A 419 6.88 7.53 13.52
CA HIS A 419 7.07 6.41 14.43
C HIS A 419 5.81 6.14 15.23
N VAL A 420 5.44 4.87 15.33
CA VAL A 420 4.46 4.42 16.30
C VAL A 420 5.05 4.59 17.70
N LEU A 421 4.28 5.25 18.59
CA LEU A 421 4.64 5.52 19.97
C LEU A 421 4.38 4.30 20.87
N GLY A 422 4.81 4.40 22.13
CA GLY A 422 4.52 3.39 23.15
C GLY A 422 3.02 3.13 23.32
N GLU A 423 2.70 1.93 23.81
CA GLU A 423 1.31 1.52 24.06
C GLU A 423 0.65 2.37 25.14
N GLU A 424 -0.59 2.75 24.90
CA GLU A 424 -1.44 3.38 25.90
C GLU A 424 -2.73 2.59 26.08
N SER A 425 -3.07 2.30 27.34
CA SER A 425 -4.32 1.65 27.70
C SER A 425 -5.42 2.69 27.82
N TYR A 426 -6.39 2.68 26.91
CA TYR A 426 -7.58 3.52 26.97
C TYR A 426 -8.84 2.67 27.00
N GLN A 427 -9.61 2.75 28.08
CA GLN A 427 -10.88 2.03 28.27
C GLN A 427 -10.81 0.52 27.96
N GLY A 428 -9.70 -0.14 28.33
CA GLY A 428 -9.51 -1.57 28.09
C GLY A 428 -9.08 -1.94 26.67
N THR A 429 -8.87 -0.95 25.80
CA THR A 429 -8.25 -1.12 24.48
C THR A 429 -6.81 -0.60 24.50
N VAL A 430 -5.92 -1.25 23.76
CA VAL A 430 -4.54 -0.77 23.55
C VAL A 430 -4.54 0.10 22.30
N SER A 431 -4.16 1.36 22.46
CA SER A 431 -3.93 2.28 21.34
C SER A 431 -2.44 2.53 21.18
N ARG A 432 -2.00 2.71 19.93
CA ARG A 432 -0.65 3.14 19.60
C ARG A 432 -0.75 4.33 18.67
N ALA A 433 -0.45 5.52 19.18
CA ALA A 433 -0.46 6.75 18.39
C ALA A 433 0.77 6.81 17.46
N VAL A 434 0.66 7.58 16.40
CA VAL A 434 1.78 7.85 15.46
C VAL A 434 2.22 9.29 15.63
N ASP A 435 3.53 9.51 15.82
CA ASP A 435 4.09 10.87 15.93
C ASP A 435 4.31 11.49 14.54
N SER A 436 3.37 12.33 14.13
CA SER A 436 3.43 13.15 12.90
C SER A 436 3.77 14.62 13.19
N SER A 437 4.35 14.91 14.37
CA SER A 437 4.67 16.28 14.80
C SER A 437 5.93 16.85 14.17
N VAL A 438 6.79 15.98 13.65
CA VAL A 438 8.00 16.34 12.93
C VAL A 438 7.73 16.30 11.44
N GLN A 439 8.22 17.30 10.73
CA GLN A 439 8.15 17.40 9.28
C GLN A 439 9.54 17.68 8.72
N ARG A 440 9.68 17.43 7.42
CA ARG A 440 10.88 17.73 6.66
C ARG A 440 10.50 18.46 5.39
N LEU A 441 11.34 19.42 4.99
CA LEU A 441 11.32 20.00 3.65
C LEU A 441 12.70 19.87 3.03
N GLN A 442 12.73 19.89 1.70
CA GLN A 442 13.95 20.07 0.93
C GLN A 442 14.02 21.51 0.45
N VAL A 443 15.21 22.09 0.55
CA VAL A 443 15.59 23.28 -0.19
C VAL A 443 16.58 22.92 -1.29
N MET A 444 16.28 23.35 -2.51
CA MET A 444 17.16 23.23 -3.67
C MET A 444 17.56 24.63 -4.12
N VAL A 445 18.87 24.84 -4.29
CA VAL A 445 19.46 26.12 -4.71
C VAL A 445 20.15 25.90 -6.04
N SER A 446 19.86 26.73 -7.04
CA SER A 446 20.52 26.70 -8.35
C SER A 446 20.94 28.10 -8.80
N GLY A 447 22.02 28.22 -9.57
CA GLY A 447 22.53 29.49 -10.10
C GLY A 447 23.92 29.87 -9.59
N ASP A 448 24.24 31.18 -9.59
CA ASP A 448 25.57 31.71 -9.21
C ASP A 448 25.78 31.79 -7.69
N MET A 449 25.77 30.63 -7.02
CA MET A 449 26.04 30.54 -5.58
C MET A 449 27.55 30.66 -5.31
N ARG A 450 27.95 31.77 -4.67
CA ARG A 450 29.35 32.12 -4.41
C ARG A 450 29.80 31.59 -3.05
N PRO A 451 31.12 31.40 -2.81
CA PRO A 451 31.61 30.88 -1.53
C PRO A 451 31.23 31.68 -0.27
N HIS A 452 30.84 32.95 -0.41
CA HIS A 452 30.39 33.81 0.69
C HIS A 452 28.87 33.85 0.85
N HIS A 453 28.11 33.26 -0.08
CA HIS A 453 26.67 33.14 0.06
C HIS A 453 26.36 31.96 0.98
N VAL A 454 25.60 32.22 2.04
CA VAL A 454 25.20 31.22 3.02
C VAL A 454 23.67 31.23 3.10
N LEU A 455 23.06 30.08 2.85
CA LEU A 455 21.64 29.90 3.14
C LEU A 455 21.48 29.53 4.60
N SER A 456 20.61 30.23 5.32
CA SER A 456 20.27 29.92 6.71
C SER A 456 18.78 29.66 6.87
N CYS A 457 18.42 28.86 7.88
CA CYS A 457 17.05 28.68 8.35
C CYS A 457 17.03 28.97 9.86
N ASN A 458 16.20 29.91 10.29
CA ASN A 458 16.15 30.40 11.68
C ASN A 458 17.56 30.73 12.22
N ARG A 459 18.36 31.42 11.39
CA ARG A 459 19.77 31.80 11.66
C ARG A 459 20.77 30.65 11.82
N LYS A 460 20.39 29.41 11.55
CA LYS A 460 21.32 28.27 11.48
C LYS A 460 21.69 28.01 10.03
N GLU A 461 22.98 27.84 9.73
CA GLU A 461 23.46 27.49 8.39
C GLU A 461 22.82 26.18 7.91
N VAL A 462 22.26 26.20 6.70
CA VAL A 462 21.71 25.03 6.03
C VAL A 462 22.86 24.27 5.35
N PRO A 463 23.04 22.95 5.60
CA PRO A 463 24.17 22.18 5.10
C PRO A 463 24.00 21.79 3.63
N LEU A 464 24.03 22.76 2.74
CA LEU A 464 23.90 22.58 1.29
C LEU A 464 24.95 21.59 0.75
N GLN A 465 24.47 20.51 0.13
CA GLN A 465 25.27 19.50 -0.56
C GLN A 465 25.26 19.78 -2.07
N ARG A 466 26.40 19.63 -2.72
CA ARG A 466 26.50 19.78 -4.17
C ARG A 466 25.79 18.63 -4.89
N CYS A 467 25.01 18.96 -5.90
CA CYS A 467 24.32 18.00 -6.78
C CYS A 467 25.21 17.61 -7.98
N ASN A 468 24.71 16.73 -8.85
CA ASN A 468 25.40 16.33 -10.07
C ASN A 468 25.45 17.47 -11.08
N GLU A 469 24.37 18.25 -11.16
CA GLU A 469 24.27 19.44 -11.99
C GLU A 469 25.13 20.56 -11.41
N GLU A 470 25.93 21.19 -12.28
CA GLU A 470 26.79 22.30 -11.89
C GLU A 470 25.95 23.48 -11.38
N GLY A 471 26.42 24.11 -10.28
CA GLY A 471 25.71 25.22 -9.65
C GLY A 471 24.43 24.84 -8.91
N THR A 472 24.13 23.55 -8.74
CA THR A 472 22.96 23.06 -8.01
C THR A 472 23.34 22.44 -6.67
N TYR A 473 22.57 22.78 -5.63
CA TYR A 473 22.78 22.34 -4.26
C TYR A 473 21.46 21.95 -3.60
N VAL A 474 21.51 21.01 -2.67
CA VAL A 474 20.33 20.52 -1.96
C VAL A 474 20.61 20.32 -0.47
N ALA A 475 19.60 20.56 0.36
CA ALA A 475 19.63 20.17 1.77
C ALA A 475 18.21 19.91 2.30
N GLY A 476 18.14 19.12 3.36
CA GLY A 476 16.95 18.94 4.17
C GLY A 476 16.90 19.92 5.34
N VAL A 477 15.70 20.36 5.71
CA VAL A 477 15.43 20.99 7.01
C VAL A 477 14.36 20.17 7.72
N ARG A 478 14.73 19.59 8.86
CA ARG A 478 13.87 18.80 9.73
C ARG A 478 13.49 19.63 10.94
N TYR A 479 12.20 19.68 11.24
CA TYR A 479 11.68 20.59 12.25
C TYR A 479 10.40 20.05 12.89
N LYS A 480 10.17 20.45 14.13
CA LYS A 480 8.89 20.20 14.82
C LYS A 480 7.85 21.23 14.39
N ALA A 481 6.81 20.77 13.71
CA ALA A 481 5.76 21.59 13.10
C ALA A 481 4.63 21.94 14.07
N TRP A 482 4.31 21.03 14.99
CA TRP A 482 3.29 21.23 16.03
C TRP A 482 3.66 20.42 17.28
N ARG A 483 2.95 20.63 18.40
CA ARG A 483 3.26 19.98 19.68
C ARG A 483 2.07 19.13 20.15
N PRO A 484 2.03 17.83 19.84
CA PRO A 484 1.05 16.94 20.44
C PRO A 484 1.29 16.81 21.95
N PRO A 485 0.23 16.46 22.72
CA PRO A 485 0.39 16.03 24.10
C PRO A 485 1.26 14.76 24.21
N HIS A 486 1.17 13.86 23.23
CA HIS A 486 1.95 12.63 23.14
C HIS A 486 2.88 12.70 21.92
N GLY A 487 4.19 12.58 22.11
CA GLY A 487 5.18 12.59 21.03
C GLY A 487 6.55 12.16 21.53
N LEU A 488 7.46 11.80 20.63
CA LEU A 488 8.79 11.28 20.96
C LEU A 488 9.60 12.26 21.83
N HIS A 489 9.47 13.55 21.56
CA HIS A 489 10.20 14.60 22.26
C HIS A 489 9.25 15.70 22.73
N PRO A 490 8.55 15.52 23.86
CA PRO A 490 7.50 16.44 24.30
C PRO A 490 8.04 17.80 24.78
N THR A 491 9.32 17.88 25.15
CA THR A 491 9.99 19.11 25.62
C THR A 491 10.50 20.00 24.48
N VAL A 492 10.71 19.44 23.29
CA VAL A 492 11.17 20.20 22.11
C VAL A 492 10.05 21.15 21.66
N PRO A 493 10.32 22.47 21.51
CA PRO A 493 9.34 23.45 21.07
C PRO A 493 9.02 23.30 19.58
N VAL A 494 7.98 24.02 19.14
CA VAL A 494 7.66 24.16 17.71
C VAL A 494 8.63 25.16 17.08
N HIS A 495 9.08 24.90 15.85
CA HIS A 495 10.07 25.72 15.15
C HIS A 495 9.49 26.61 14.04
N THR A 496 8.20 26.47 13.74
CA THR A 496 7.52 27.32 12.75
C THR A 496 7.17 28.69 13.36
N PRO A 497 7.25 29.82 12.62
CA PRO A 497 7.68 29.93 11.22
C PRO A 497 9.16 29.58 10.98
N LEU A 498 9.44 28.98 9.82
CA LEU A 498 10.79 28.79 9.32
C LEU A 498 11.15 30.00 8.46
N VAL A 499 12.15 30.76 8.89
CA VAL A 499 12.65 31.94 8.17
C VAL A 499 13.93 31.56 7.45
N PHE A 500 13.91 31.63 6.13
CA PHE A 500 15.07 31.36 5.29
C PHE A 500 15.68 32.67 4.80
N ASP A 501 16.99 32.82 5.00
CA ASP A 501 17.75 33.98 4.54
C ASP A 501 18.94 33.53 3.70
N LEU A 502 19.10 34.11 2.51
CA LEU A 502 20.34 34.06 1.76
C LEU A 502 21.23 35.22 2.22
N VAL A 503 22.33 34.92 2.91
CA VAL A 503 23.18 35.91 3.56
C VAL A 503 24.51 36.03 2.83
N ASP A 504 24.98 37.27 2.61
CA ASP A 504 26.39 37.52 2.27
C ASP A 504 27.21 37.59 3.55
N SER A 505 28.03 36.57 3.80
CA SER A 505 28.81 36.43 5.03
C SER A 505 29.87 37.52 5.22
N ARG A 506 30.23 38.27 4.17
CA ARG A 506 31.23 39.35 4.25
C ARG A 506 30.68 40.59 4.94
N CYS A 507 29.41 40.89 4.74
CA CYS A 507 28.73 42.05 5.32
C CYS A 507 27.63 41.65 6.31
N GLN A 508 27.36 40.35 6.49
CA GLN A 508 26.30 39.83 7.36
C GLN A 508 24.91 40.39 7.01
N GLN A 509 24.64 40.59 5.72
CA GLN A 509 23.35 41.13 5.25
C GLN A 509 22.55 40.08 4.49
N SER A 510 21.22 40.12 4.67
CA SER A 510 20.28 39.33 3.86
C SER A 510 20.22 39.90 2.45
N LEU A 511 20.52 39.07 1.46
CA LEU A 511 20.31 39.35 0.04
C LEU A 511 18.83 39.17 -0.33
N GLY A 512 18.14 38.25 0.36
CA GLY A 512 16.71 38.01 0.25
C GLY A 512 16.26 36.88 1.17
N SER A 513 14.99 36.91 1.56
CA SER A 513 14.40 35.98 2.50
C SER A 513 13.01 35.51 2.11
N CYS A 514 12.58 34.41 2.72
CA CYS A 514 11.21 33.93 2.67
C CYS A 514 10.84 33.27 4.00
N THR A 515 9.54 33.13 4.24
CA THR A 515 9.02 32.49 5.44
C THR A 515 8.06 31.36 5.08
N ILE A 516 8.23 30.21 5.74
CA ILE A 516 7.39 29.01 5.60
C ILE A 516 6.71 28.72 6.94
N HIS A 517 5.38 28.59 6.90
CA HIS A 517 4.58 28.25 8.06
C HIS A 517 4.08 26.79 7.98
N ALA A 518 4.05 26.07 9.09
CA ALA A 518 3.44 24.74 9.14
C ALA A 518 1.90 24.82 9.06
N ALA A 519 1.34 25.84 9.73
CA ALA A 519 -0.09 26.16 9.77
C ALA A 519 -0.34 27.59 9.25
N HIS A 520 -1.60 28.00 9.12
CA HIS A 520 -1.93 29.32 8.62
C HIS A 520 -1.34 30.44 9.53
N PRO A 521 -0.64 31.46 8.97
CA PRO A 521 0.10 32.46 9.76
C PRO A 521 -0.78 33.29 10.70
N GLY A 522 -2.05 33.51 10.33
CA GLY A 522 -3.04 34.18 11.19
C GLY A 522 -3.57 33.35 12.38
N GLY A 523 -2.96 32.20 12.70
CA GLY A 523 -3.39 31.32 13.80
C GLY A 523 -4.69 30.57 13.52
N ARG A 524 -5.11 30.50 12.26
CA ARG A 524 -6.34 29.81 11.85
C ARG A 524 -6.10 28.31 11.83
N ASN A 525 -6.63 27.62 12.82
CA ASN A 525 -6.75 26.16 12.80
C ASN A 525 -8.06 25.80 12.11
N TYR A 526 -7.98 25.06 11.00
CA TYR A 526 -9.16 24.58 10.32
C TYR A 526 -9.67 23.31 11.01
N ASP A 527 -10.91 23.31 11.46
CA ASP A 527 -11.56 22.12 12.01
C ASP A 527 -12.09 21.19 10.91
N THR A 528 -12.13 21.67 9.66
CA THR A 528 -12.67 20.95 8.50
C THR A 528 -11.61 20.72 7.43
N LEU A 529 -11.76 19.60 6.72
CA LEU A 529 -11.02 19.36 5.48
C LEU A 529 -11.45 20.37 4.39
N PRO A 530 -10.57 20.71 3.45
CA PRO A 530 -10.93 21.53 2.29
C PRO A 530 -12.10 20.92 1.51
N VAL A 531 -13.04 21.76 1.07
CA VAL A 531 -14.20 21.28 0.29
C VAL A 531 -13.89 21.11 -1.20
N ASN A 532 -12.84 21.75 -1.72
CA ASN A 532 -12.44 21.69 -3.12
C ASN A 532 -10.96 22.08 -3.31
N GLU A 533 -10.49 21.99 -4.57
CA GLU A 533 -9.10 22.31 -4.93
C GLU A 533 -8.72 23.75 -4.63
N ASN A 534 -9.59 24.72 -4.91
CA ASN A 534 -9.28 26.14 -4.72
C ASN A 534 -9.05 26.46 -3.23
N GLU A 535 -9.84 25.87 -2.33
CA GLU A 535 -9.62 26.04 -0.89
C GLU A 535 -8.32 25.35 -0.45
N ALA A 536 -8.07 24.12 -0.93
CA ALA A 536 -6.85 23.39 -0.62
C ALA A 536 -5.60 24.17 -1.08
N GLU A 537 -5.61 24.67 -2.31
CA GLU A 537 -4.56 25.51 -2.88
C GLU A 537 -4.40 26.81 -2.10
N GLY A 538 -5.49 27.50 -1.76
CA GLY A 538 -5.44 28.71 -0.95
C GLY A 538 -4.81 28.47 0.43
N ARG A 539 -5.10 27.33 1.07
CA ARG A 539 -4.46 26.92 2.33
C ARG A 539 -2.97 26.64 2.16
N ARG A 540 -2.55 26.02 1.04
CA ARG A 540 -1.13 25.80 0.73
C ARG A 540 -0.38 27.12 0.48
N LEU A 541 -0.91 27.97 -0.39
CA LEU A 541 -0.29 29.26 -0.75
C LEU A 541 -0.15 30.20 0.45
N ALA A 542 -1.13 30.22 1.35
CA ALA A 542 -1.08 31.07 2.55
C ALA A 542 0.06 30.72 3.52
N ARG A 543 0.68 29.54 3.39
CA ARG A 543 1.80 29.08 4.24
C ARG A 543 3.16 29.52 3.73
N PHE A 544 3.26 30.05 2.52
CA PHE A 544 4.51 30.52 1.94
C PHE A 544 4.45 32.03 1.72
N GLN A 545 5.44 32.74 2.26
CA GLN A 545 5.58 34.18 2.10
C GLN A 545 6.91 34.47 1.40
N ALA A 546 6.83 34.70 0.09
CA ALA A 546 7.92 35.25 -0.69
C ALA A 546 7.93 36.77 -0.51
N MET A 547 8.58 37.29 0.53
CA MET A 547 9.02 38.69 0.61
C MET A 547 9.72 39.02 1.94
N GLY A 548 10.91 39.61 1.81
CA GLY A 548 11.65 40.29 2.87
C GLY A 548 13.14 40.36 2.54
N GLN A 549 13.78 41.52 2.68
CA GLN A 549 15.18 41.54 3.10
C GLN A 549 15.12 41.76 4.60
N HIS A 550 15.65 40.82 5.37
CA HIS A 550 15.74 41.03 6.79
C HIS A 550 16.65 42.24 7.05
N VAL A 551 16.13 43.26 7.75
CA VAL A 551 16.81 44.53 7.97
C VAL A 551 17.75 44.40 9.17
N GLY A 552 19.01 44.76 8.98
CA GLY A 552 20.06 44.68 10.01
C GLY A 552 21.02 43.52 9.80
N GLU A 553 22.05 43.45 10.66
CA GLU A 553 23.05 42.39 10.62
C GLU A 553 22.45 41.03 11.03
N ILE A 554 22.82 39.98 10.29
CA ILE A 554 22.39 38.61 10.52
C ILE A 554 23.63 37.78 10.83
N PHE A 555 23.74 37.45 12.11
CA PHE A 555 24.65 36.41 12.53
C PHE A 555 24.07 35.04 12.19
N VAL A 556 24.73 34.32 11.29
CA VAL A 556 24.41 32.92 10.98
C VAL A 556 25.29 32.04 11.84
N GLU A 557 24.66 31.20 12.66
CA GLU A 557 25.36 30.17 13.40
C GLU A 557 25.89 29.12 12.41
N PRO A 558 27.19 28.78 12.49
CA PRO A 558 27.82 27.87 11.55
C PRO A 558 27.21 26.47 11.65
N LYS A 559 27.25 25.74 10.53
CA LYS A 559 26.67 24.39 10.45
C LYS A 559 27.22 23.49 11.55
N ILE A 560 26.31 22.86 12.29
CA ILE A 560 26.67 21.83 13.26
C ILE A 560 26.93 20.54 12.49
N SER A 561 28.19 20.11 12.45
CA SER A 561 28.56 18.86 11.78
C SER A 561 27.94 17.66 12.51
N ARG A 562 27.01 16.97 11.84
CA ARG A 562 26.43 15.69 12.28
C ARG A 562 26.79 14.63 11.24
N PRO A 563 27.79 13.76 11.51
CA PRO A 563 28.23 12.76 10.55
C PRO A 563 27.13 11.80 10.08
N GLU A 564 26.11 11.60 10.92
CA GLU A 564 24.97 10.74 10.65
C GLU A 564 23.94 11.35 9.68
N PHE A 565 23.82 12.69 9.68
CA PHE A 565 22.85 13.44 8.88
C PHE A 565 23.51 14.64 8.19
N PRO A 566 24.52 14.43 7.34
CA PRO A 566 25.26 15.51 6.70
C PRO A 566 24.42 16.38 5.76
N CYS A 567 23.30 15.85 5.23
CA CYS A 567 22.45 16.57 4.28
C CYS A 567 21.31 17.33 4.94
N THR A 568 21.09 17.17 6.25
CA THR A 568 19.89 17.67 6.94
C THR A 568 20.23 18.56 8.13
N LEU A 569 19.70 19.78 8.13
CA LEU A 569 19.61 20.62 9.33
C LEU A 569 18.45 20.16 10.20
N ASP A 570 18.73 19.58 11.37
CA ASP A 570 17.70 19.20 12.34
C ASP A 570 17.58 20.27 13.43
N LEU A 571 16.53 21.11 13.33
CA LEU A 571 16.28 22.20 14.26
C LEU A 571 15.93 21.71 15.67
N ARG A 572 15.59 20.44 15.88
CA ARG A 572 15.22 19.92 17.20
C ARG A 572 16.39 19.87 18.19
N PHE A 573 17.61 20.05 17.69
CA PHE A 573 18.83 20.17 18.49
C PHE A 573 19.31 21.62 18.65
N SER A 574 18.51 22.61 18.22
CA SER A 574 18.87 24.03 18.26
C SER A 574 18.60 24.72 19.59
#